data_AF-A0A091B5Q2-F1
#
_entry.id   AF-A0A091B5Q2-F1
#
_cell.length_a   1.000
_cell.length_b   1.000
_cell.length_c   1.000
_cell.angle_alpha   90.00
_cell.angle_beta   90.00
_cell.angle_gamma   90.00
#
_symmetry.space_group_name_H-M   'P 1'
#
loop_
_entity.id
_entity.type
_entity.pdbx_description
1 polymer ?
#
loop_
_entity_poly.entity_id
_entity_poly.type
_entity_poly.pdbx_seq_one_letter_code
_entity_poly.pdbx_strand_id
1 'polypeptide(L)'
;MTVPALAAEPKALYDTTCVACHGPTGKGAIPGVPDLATRLGKSDAELAASILNGFQTPGSPMAMPAKGGNAALTAADATALVGYLRTLGKS
;
A
#
# COMPACT_ATOMS: atom_id res chain seq x y z
N MET A 1 1.88 -14.51 -23.79
CA MET A 1 2.47 -13.78 -22.64
C MET A 1 1.93 -12.37 -22.71
N THR A 2 0.85 -12.09 -21.97
CA THR A 2 0.26 -10.75 -21.90
C THR A 2 1.24 -9.83 -21.20
N VAL A 3 1.78 -8.85 -21.92
CA VAL A 3 2.55 -7.76 -21.32
C VAL A 3 1.55 -6.95 -20.51
N PRO A 4 1.63 -6.91 -19.17
CA PRO A 4 0.71 -6.07 -18.40
C PRO A 4 0.95 -4.62 -18.82
N ALA A 5 -0.12 -3.83 -18.94
CA ALA A 5 -0.02 -2.38 -19.00
C ALA A 5 0.96 -1.95 -17.90
N LEU A 6 2.03 -1.24 -18.27
CA LEU A 6 3.15 -0.96 -17.37
C LEU A 6 2.59 -0.36 -16.07
N ALA A 7 2.56 -1.17 -15.01
CA ALA A 7 2.35 -0.66 -13.68
C ALA A 7 3.43 0.39 -13.44
N ALA A 8 3.06 1.51 -12.83
CA ALA A 8 4.06 2.49 -12.42
C ALA A 8 5.11 1.79 -11.54
N GLU A 9 6.36 2.22 -11.62
CA GLU A 9 7.43 1.65 -10.81
C GLU A 9 7.01 1.68 -9.33
N PRO A 10 6.85 0.52 -8.66
CA PRO A 10 6.06 0.44 -7.44
C PRO A 10 6.70 1.19 -6.27
N LYS A 11 8.03 1.34 -6.27
CA LYS A 11 8.71 2.16 -5.28
C LYS A 11 8.43 3.65 -5.53
N ALA A 12 8.54 4.13 -6.76
CA ALA A 12 8.18 5.51 -7.10
C ALA A 12 6.71 5.83 -6.78
N LEU A 13 5.79 4.89 -7.03
CA LEU A 13 4.39 5.06 -6.68
C LEU A 13 4.18 5.11 -5.15
N TYR A 14 4.88 4.26 -4.40
CA TYR A 14 4.86 4.31 -2.93
C TYR A 14 5.42 5.64 -2.39
N ASP A 15 6.56 6.08 -2.92
CA ASP A 15 7.26 7.30 -2.51
C ASP A 15 6.46 8.58 -2.83
N THR A 16 5.53 8.52 -3.79
CA THR A 16 4.68 9.67 -4.16
C THR A 16 3.31 9.64 -3.49
N THR A 17 2.73 8.45 -3.28
CA THR A 17 1.34 8.30 -2.83
C THR A 17 1.23 7.86 -1.38
N CYS A 18 2.08 6.93 -0.93
CA CYS A 18 1.88 6.19 0.32
C CYS A 18 2.80 6.67 1.44
N VAL A 19 4.00 7.16 1.10
CA VAL A 19 5.07 7.49 2.06
C VAL A 19 4.68 8.59 3.05
N ALA A 20 3.81 9.52 2.65
CA ALA A 20 3.40 10.64 3.50
C ALA A 20 2.72 10.16 4.81
N CYS A 21 2.01 9.03 4.75
CA CYS A 21 1.32 8.46 5.90
C CYS A 21 2.05 7.23 6.46
N HIS A 22 2.60 6.37 5.59
CA HIS A 22 3.22 5.11 6.00
C HIS A 22 4.72 5.21 6.29
N GLY A 23 5.36 6.31 5.91
CA GLY A 23 6.81 6.53 6.04
C GLY A 23 7.63 5.70 5.06
N PRO A 24 8.93 5.99 4.90
CA PRO A 24 9.79 5.31 3.93
C PRO A 24 9.99 3.82 4.24
N THR A 25 9.78 3.41 5.49
CA THR A 25 9.94 2.01 5.94
C THR A 25 8.60 1.33 6.22
N GLY A 26 7.46 1.95 5.91
CA GLY A 26 6.14 1.37 6.19
C GLY A 26 5.74 1.30 7.67
N LYS A 27 6.52 1.90 8.58
CA LYS A 27 6.29 1.85 10.05
C LYS A 27 5.24 2.84 10.55
N GLY A 28 4.67 3.65 9.66
CA GLY A 28 3.79 4.77 10.01
C GLY A 28 4.59 6.04 10.25
N ALA A 29 4.27 7.10 9.51
CA ALA A 29 4.88 8.44 9.67
C ALA A 29 4.06 9.36 10.58
N ILE A 30 2.78 9.04 10.81
CA ILE A 30 1.83 9.88 11.54
C ILE A 30 1.05 9.07 12.59
N PRO A 31 0.59 9.71 13.69
CA PRO A 31 -0.18 9.03 14.73
C PRO A 31 -1.42 8.33 14.18
N GLY A 32 -1.64 7.08 14.56
CA GLY A 32 -2.79 6.28 14.12
C GLY A 32 -2.56 5.43 12.86
N VAL A 33 -1.44 5.60 12.15
CA VAL A 33 -1.06 4.69 11.06
C VAL A 33 -0.22 3.55 11.62
N PRO A 34 -0.70 2.30 11.60
CA PRO A 34 0.05 1.16 12.11
C PRO A 34 1.19 0.76 11.16
N ASP A 35 2.14 -0.01 11.69
CA ASP A 35 3.18 -0.65 10.90
C ASP A 35 2.57 -1.63 9.89
N LEU A 36 2.87 -1.42 8.60
CA LEU A 36 2.41 -2.27 7.50
C LEU A 36 2.89 -3.72 7.66
N ALA A 37 4.04 -3.97 8.31
CA ALA A 37 4.58 -5.30 8.55
C ALA A 37 3.58 -6.20 9.29
N THR A 38 2.76 -5.64 10.19
CA THR A 38 1.71 -6.36 10.92
C THR A 38 0.63 -6.93 10.00
N ARG A 39 0.53 -6.44 8.76
CA ARG A 39 -0.45 -6.85 7.76
C ARG A 39 0.12 -7.71 6.65
N LEU A 40 1.44 -7.76 6.48
CA LEU A 40 2.08 -8.49 5.37
C LEU A 40 1.92 -10.02 5.46
N GLY A 41 1.43 -10.55 6.58
CA GLY A 41 1.00 -11.95 6.70
C GLY A 41 -0.28 -12.29 5.95
N LYS A 42 -1.02 -11.30 5.43
CA LYS A 42 -2.23 -11.49 4.62
C LYS A 42 -1.93 -11.87 3.17
N SER A 43 -2.94 -12.35 2.46
CA SER A 43 -2.82 -12.68 1.04
C SER A 43 -2.65 -11.42 0.18
N ASP A 44 -2.02 -11.57 -1.00
CA ASP A 44 -1.82 -10.44 -1.91
C ASP A 44 -3.14 -9.82 -2.37
N ALA A 45 -4.16 -10.65 -2.57
CA ALA A 45 -5.50 -10.19 -2.92
C ALA A 45 -6.13 -9.33 -1.81
N GLU A 46 -6.00 -9.74 -0.54
CA GLU A 46 -6.50 -8.95 0.61
C GLU A 46 -5.79 -7.61 0.74
N LEU A 47 -4.48 -7.59 0.53
CA LEU A 47 -3.66 -6.38 0.59
C LEU A 47 -3.97 -5.44 -0.58
N ALA A 48 -4.05 -5.96 -1.80
CA ALA A 48 -4.43 -5.18 -2.97
C ALA A 48 -5.84 -4.61 -2.84
N ALA A 49 -6.80 -5.39 -2.32
CA ALA A 49 -8.14 -4.90 -2.04
C ALA A 49 -8.15 -3.78 -0.99
N SER A 50 -7.30 -3.88 0.04
CA SER A 50 -7.13 -2.82 1.04
C SER A 50 -6.56 -1.54 0.42
N ILE A 51 -5.61 -1.66 -0.52
CA ILE A 51 -5.07 -0.52 -1.27
C ILE A 51 -6.15 0.12 -2.14
N LEU A 52 -6.91 -0.68 -2.88
CA LEU A 52 -7.90 -0.18 -3.85
C LEU A 52 -9.12 0.44 -3.18
N ASN A 53 -9.65 -0.20 -2.14
CA ASN A 53 -10.90 0.20 -1.50
C ASN A 53 -10.69 1.05 -0.25
N GLY A 54 -9.45 1.15 0.22
CA GLY A 54 -9.14 1.73 1.52
C GLY A 54 -9.31 0.71 2.63
N PHE A 55 -8.90 1.09 3.83
CA PHE A 55 -8.92 0.21 4.98
C PHE A 55 -9.04 0.97 6.29
N GLN A 56 -9.96 0.56 7.14
CA GLN A 56 -10.06 1.09 8.50
C GLN A 56 -9.45 0.10 9.49
N THR A 57 -8.34 0.50 10.12
CA THR A 57 -7.77 -0.27 11.23
C THR A 57 -8.65 -0.12 12.45
N PRO A 58 -9.11 -1.22 13.07
CA PRO A 58 -9.87 -1.16 14.32
C PRO A 58 -9.12 -0.36 15.37
N GLY A 59 -9.78 0.63 15.96
CA GLY A 59 -9.19 1.51 16.98
C GLY A 59 -8.28 2.62 16.44
N SER A 60 -8.07 2.74 15.12
CA SER A 60 -7.40 3.90 14.54
C SER A 60 -8.38 5.06 14.32
N PRO A 61 -8.00 6.30 14.69
CA PRO A 61 -8.82 7.49 14.39
C PRO A 61 -8.83 7.83 12.90
N MET A 62 -7.97 7.21 12.08
CA MET A 62 -7.86 7.48 10.65
C MET A 62 -8.07 6.21 9.83
N ALA A 63 -8.92 6.33 8.80
CA ALA A 63 -9.04 5.31 7.77
C ALA A 63 -7.99 5.55 6.68
N MET A 64 -7.39 4.46 6.17
CA MET A 64 -6.61 4.49 4.95
C MET A 64 -7.56 4.76 3.77
N PRO A 65 -7.34 5.83 2.98
CA PRO A 65 -8.21 6.16 1.87
C PRO A 65 -8.11 5.14 0.74
N ALA A 66 -9.20 4.99 -0.02
CA ALA A 66 -9.20 4.23 -1.26
C ALA A 66 -8.09 4.73 -2.19
N LYS A 67 -7.35 3.79 -2.78
CA LYS A 67 -6.21 4.05 -3.66
C LYS A 67 -5.10 4.91 -3.04
N GLY A 68 -5.02 4.98 -1.72
CA GLY A 68 -4.08 5.90 -1.05
C GLY A 68 -4.34 7.38 -1.36
N GLY A 69 -5.56 7.74 -1.81
CA GLY A 69 -5.89 9.09 -2.27
C GLY A 69 -5.51 9.39 -3.73
N ASN A 70 -4.87 8.45 -4.43
CA ASN A 70 -4.49 8.61 -5.82
C ASN A 70 -5.53 7.98 -6.76
N ALA A 71 -6.40 8.79 -7.35
CA ALA A 71 -7.46 8.31 -8.24
C ALA A 71 -6.95 7.51 -9.46
N ALA A 72 -5.71 7.78 -9.91
CA ALA A 72 -5.07 7.15 -11.06
C ALA A 72 -4.56 5.73 -10.76
N LEU A 73 -4.48 5.32 -9.49
CA LEU A 73 -4.00 3.99 -9.11
C LEU A 73 -4.91 2.89 -9.65
N THR A 74 -4.31 1.91 -10.32
CA THR A 74 -5.02 0.78 -10.94
C THR A 74 -4.88 -0.51 -10.12
N ALA A 75 -5.63 -1.54 -10.47
CA ALA A 75 -5.48 -2.86 -9.84
C ALA A 75 -4.08 -3.46 -10.07
N ALA A 76 -3.49 -3.25 -11.25
CA ALA A 76 -2.14 -3.69 -11.55
C ALA A 76 -1.10 -2.99 -10.66
N ASP A 77 -1.27 -1.68 -10.44
CA ASP A 77 -0.42 -0.91 -9.53
C ASP A 77 -0.56 -1.39 -8.08
N ALA A 78 -1.78 -1.69 -7.62
CA ALA A 78 -2.00 -2.24 -6.28
C ALA A 78 -1.27 -3.58 -6.09
N THR A 79 -1.33 -4.47 -7.08
CA THR A 79 -0.57 -5.73 -7.03
C THR A 79 0.95 -5.50 -7.01
N ALA A 80 1.46 -4.57 -7.84
CA ALA A 80 2.88 -4.22 -7.85
C ALA A 80 3.34 -3.61 -6.52
N LEU A 81 2.52 -2.73 -5.92
CA LEU A 81 2.75 -2.16 -4.59
C LEU A 81 2.82 -3.22 -3.50
N VAL A 82 1.91 -4.21 -3.50
CA VAL A 82 1.97 -5.32 -2.54
C VAL A 82 3.29 -6.08 -2.67
N GLY A 83 3.73 -6.35 -3.90
CA GLY A 83 5.04 -6.96 -4.15
C GLY A 83 6.19 -6.14 -3.56
N TYR A 84 6.18 -4.82 -3.76
CA TYR A 84 7.17 -3.92 -3.16
C TYR A 84 7.11 -3.91 -1.62
N LEU A 85 5.93 -3.80 -1.02
CA LEU A 85 5.75 -3.81 0.44
C LEU A 85 6.31 -5.08 1.10
N ARG A 86 6.21 -6.23 0.43
CA ARG A 86 6.82 -7.49 0.91
C ARG A 86 8.34 -7.46 0.95
N THR A 87 8.98 -6.61 0.15
CA THR A 87 10.44 -6.40 0.22
C THR A 87 10.82 -5.50 1.38
N LEU A 88 9.97 -4.52 1.73
CA LEU A 88 10.16 -3.63 2.88
C LEU A 88 9.99 -4.34 4.23
N GLY A 89 8.97 -5.20 4.36
CA GLY A 89 8.69 -5.90 5.63
C GLY A 89 9.69 -6.99 6.05
N LYS A 90 10.77 -7.17 5.28
CA LYS A 90 11.90 -8.06 5.62
C LYS A 90 13.14 -7.29 6.11
N SER A 91 13.05 -5.97 6.28
CA SER A 91 14.12 -5.08 6.75
C SER A 91 13.88 -4.63 8.19
#